data_AF-A0A7R9M020-F1
#
_entry.id   AF-A0A7R9M020-F1
#
_cell.length_a   1.000
_cell.length_b   1.000
_cell.length_c   1.000
_cell.angle_alpha   90.00
_cell.angle_beta   90.00
_cell.angle_gamma   90.00
#
_symmetry.space_group_name_H-M   'P 1'
#
loop_
_entity.id
_entity.type
_entity.pdbx_description
1 polymer ?
#
loop_
_entity_poly.entity_id
_entity_poly.type
_entity_poly.pdbx_seq_one_letter_code
_entity_poly.pdbx_strand_id
1 'polypeptide(L)'
;MGKVLVEKLLRSCSDVKNIYVLLRTKKGLNARSRLDELLNTKIFEKIREENPKALNKIVAIQGDITLNSLGISESDLNLLTSDVSIVFHSAATVKFDE
;
A
#
# COMPACT_ATOMS: atom_id res chain seq x y z
N MET A 1 11.19 1.62 -4.07
CA MET A 1 11.33 1.13 -2.68
C MET A 1 10.03 0.61 -2.09
N GLY A 2 8.95 1.40 -2.00
CA GLY A 2 7.68 0.95 -1.36
C GLY A 2 7.14 -0.43 -1.81
N LYS A 3 7.04 -0.70 -3.11
CA LYS A 3 6.57 -2.01 -3.61
C LYS A 3 7.45 -3.21 -3.20
N VAL A 4 8.75 -2.97 -3.04
CA VAL A 4 9.72 -3.99 -2.60
C VAL A 4 9.49 -4.32 -1.13
N LEU A 5 9.23 -3.31 -0.30
CA LEU A 5 8.89 -3.51 1.10
C LEU A 5 7.61 -4.32 1.25
N VAL A 6 6.55 -3.99 0.49
CA VAL A 6 5.28 -4.72 0.52
C VAL A 6 5.47 -6.20 0.14
N GLU A 7 6.17 -6.49 -0.97
CA GLU A 7 6.50 -7.87 -1.36
C GLU A 7 7.28 -8.59 -0.25
N LYS A 8 8.31 -7.95 0.31
CA LYS A 8 9.16 -8.55 1.32
C LYS A 8 8.40 -8.89 2.60
N LEU A 9 7.48 -8.01 3.03
CA LEU A 9 6.61 -8.27 4.18
C LEU A 9 5.69 -9.46 3.92
N LEU A 10 5.06 -9.53 2.75
CA LEU A 10 4.21 -10.67 2.40
C LEU A 10 4.98 -12.01 2.40
N ARG A 11 6.23 -11.99 1.93
CA ARG A 11 7.03 -13.21 1.80
C ARG A 11 7.73 -13.62 3.10
N SER A 12 8.12 -12.67 3.94
CA SER A 12 8.96 -12.94 5.13
C SER A 12 8.22 -12.78 6.46
N CYS A 13 7.01 -12.22 6.46
CA CYS A 13 6.22 -12.00 7.67
C CYS A 13 4.83 -12.62 7.51
N SER A 14 4.75 -13.96 7.53
CA SER A 14 3.52 -14.72 7.33
C SER A 14 2.39 -14.35 8.29
N ASP A 15 2.74 -13.88 9.48
CA ASP A 15 1.78 -13.63 10.57
C ASP A 15 1.17 -12.23 10.51
N VAL A 16 1.66 -11.37 9.59
CA VAL A 16 1.03 -10.07 9.33
C VAL A 16 -0.38 -10.31 8.83
N LYS A 17 -1.35 -9.74 9.55
CA LYS A 17 -2.78 -9.82 9.22
C LYS A 17 -3.11 -8.99 7.98
N ASN A 18 -2.83 -7.68 8.05
CA ASN A 18 -3.13 -6.71 7.00
C ASN A 18 -1.92 -5.84 6.68
N ILE A 19 -1.79 -5.43 5.42
CA ILE A 19 -0.84 -4.42 4.94
C ILE A 19 -1.64 -3.30 4.29
N TYR A 20 -1.76 -2.17 4.99
CA TYR A 20 -2.44 -0.98 4.49
C TYR A 20 -1.47 -0.13 3.65
N VAL A 21 -1.86 0.21 2.43
CA VAL A 21 -1.04 0.99 1.50
C VAL A 21 -1.75 2.29 1.15
N LEU A 22 -1.19 3.41 1.57
CA LEU A 22 -1.68 4.75 1.21
C LEU A 22 -1.41 5.02 -0.27
N LEU A 23 -2.47 5.18 -1.05
CA LEU A 23 -2.42 5.38 -2.50
C LEU A 23 -3.18 6.65 -2.87
N ARG A 24 -2.47 7.57 -3.53
CA ARG A 24 -3.06 8.80 -4.06
C ARG A 24 -3.96 8.51 -5.24
N THR A 25 -5.04 9.26 -5.38
CA THR A 25 -5.73 9.36 -6.67
C THR A 25 -4.81 10.08 -7.65
N LYS A 26 -4.58 9.51 -8.83
CA LYS A 26 -3.71 10.13 -9.85
C LYS A 26 -4.15 9.66 -11.23
N LYS A 27 -4.15 10.58 -12.22
CA LYS A 27 -4.53 10.28 -13.62
C LYS A 27 -5.92 9.64 -13.76
N GLY A 28 -6.89 10.03 -12.92
CA GLY A 28 -8.24 9.46 -12.94
C GLY A 28 -8.39 8.07 -12.32
N LEU A 29 -7.29 7.45 -11.84
CA LEU A 29 -7.35 6.16 -11.16
C LEU A 29 -7.52 6.34 -9.65
N ASN A 30 -8.48 5.61 -9.09
CA ASN A 30 -8.70 5.53 -7.64
C ASN A 30 -7.68 4.59 -6.97
N ALA A 31 -7.68 4.58 -5.63
CA ALA A 31 -6.73 3.79 -4.84
C ALA A 31 -6.78 2.28 -5.17
N ARG A 32 -7.96 1.73 -5.45
CA ARG A 32 -8.14 0.31 -5.78
C ARG A 32 -7.52 -0.05 -7.13
N SER A 33 -7.84 0.69 -8.19
CA SER A 33 -7.25 0.45 -9.52
C SER A 33 -5.72 0.57 -9.48
N ARG A 34 -5.19 1.52 -8.70
CA ARG A 34 -3.75 1.67 -8.51
C ARG A 34 -3.12 0.53 -7.72
N LEU A 35 -3.85 -0.05 -6.77
CA LEU A 35 -3.40 -1.25 -6.09
C LEU A 35 -3.33 -2.42 -7.08
N ASP A 36 -4.36 -2.61 -7.89
CA ASP A 36 -4.37 -3.68 -8.90
C ASP A 36 -3.17 -3.56 -9.86
N GLU A 37 -2.86 -2.35 -10.34
CA GLU A 37 -1.65 -2.09 -11.14
C GLU A 37 -0.37 -2.46 -10.40
N LEU A 38 -0.26 -2.08 -9.12
CA LEU A 38 0.91 -2.40 -8.28
C LEU A 38 1.09 -3.92 -8.15
N LEU A 39 0.01 -4.65 -7.86
CA LEU A 39 0.02 -6.09 -7.65
C LEU A 39 0.22 -6.88 -8.94
N ASN A 40 -0.03 -6.29 -10.11
CA ASN A 40 0.28 -6.87 -11.41
C ASN A 40 1.73 -6.66 -11.86
N THR A 41 2.54 -5.89 -11.12
CA THR A 41 3.96 -5.74 -11.47
C THR A 41 4.76 -7.04 -11.28
N LYS A 42 5.88 -7.16 -12.00
CA LYS A 42 6.74 -8.36 -12.01
C LYS A 42 7.25 -8.76 -10.61
N ILE A 43 7.42 -7.81 -9.70
CA ILE A 43 7.93 -8.11 -8.35
C ILE A 43 6.98 -9.02 -7.55
N PHE A 44 5.67 -8.99 -7.85
CA PHE A 44 4.68 -9.84 -7.20
C PHE A 44 4.43 -11.16 -7.95
N GLU A 45 5.12 -11.43 -9.06
CA GLU A 45 4.94 -12.64 -9.89
C GLU A 45 5.11 -13.91 -9.06
N LYS A 46 6.21 -14.02 -8.32
CA LYS A 46 6.48 -15.15 -7.45
C LYS A 46 5.39 -15.37 -6.38
N ILE A 47 4.85 -14.29 -5.80
CA ILE A 47 3.76 -14.39 -4.83
C ILE A 47 2.48 -14.89 -5.51
N ARG A 48 2.16 -14.41 -6.73
CA ARG A 48 1.00 -14.88 -7.49
C ARG A 48 1.09 -16.37 -7.83
N GLU A 49 2.30 -16.87 -8.09
CA GLU A 49 2.56 -18.28 -8.40
C GLU A 49 2.55 -19.17 -7.15
N GLU A 50 3.25 -18.77 -6.08
CA GLU A 50 3.46 -19.62 -4.90
C GLU A 50 2.36 -19.49 -3.86
N ASN A 51 1.83 -18.28 -3.64
CA ASN A 51 0.80 -18.02 -2.62
C ASN A 51 -0.07 -16.80 -2.99
N PRO A 52 -0.96 -16.92 -3.99
CA PRO A 52 -1.78 -15.81 -4.44
C PRO A 52 -2.70 -15.25 -3.35
N LYS A 53 -3.08 -16.07 -2.36
CA LYS A 53 -3.92 -15.65 -1.23
C LYS A 53 -3.23 -14.64 -0.33
N ALA A 54 -1.90 -14.58 -0.31
CA ALA A 54 -1.16 -13.58 0.46
C ALA A 54 -1.50 -12.15 0.01
N LEU A 55 -1.84 -11.95 -1.28
CA LEU A 55 -2.20 -10.64 -1.81
C LEU A 55 -3.49 -10.09 -1.20
N ASN A 56 -4.38 -10.96 -0.71
CA ASN A 56 -5.63 -10.55 -0.04
C ASN A 56 -5.39 -9.79 1.27
N LYS A 57 -4.16 -9.83 1.81
CA LYS A 57 -3.77 -9.06 3.00
C LYS A 57 -3.58 -7.58 2.70
N ILE A 58 -3.48 -7.20 1.43
CA ILE A 58 -3.13 -5.83 1.04
C ILE A 58 -4.41 -5.02 0.86
N VAL A 59 -4.50 -3.92 1.58
CA VAL A 59 -5.68 -3.04 1.56
C VAL A 59 -5.25 -1.65 1.10
N ALA A 60 -5.90 -1.15 0.06
CA ALA A 60 -5.68 0.21 -0.42
C ALA A 60 -6.37 1.21 0.50
N ILE A 61 -5.64 2.23 0.94
CA ILE A 61 -6.19 3.40 1.63
C ILE A 61 -6.03 4.60 0.71
N GLN A 62 -7.12 5.31 0.43
CA GLN A 62 -7.03 6.53 -0.35
C GLN A 62 -6.48 7.66 0.52
N GLY A 63 -5.48 8.38 0.00
CA GLY A 63 -4.98 9.60 0.64
C GLY A 63 -3.74 10.16 -0.04
N ASP A 64 -3.35 11.37 0.35
CA ASP A 64 -2.18 12.11 -0.11
C ASP A 64 -1.45 12.73 1.09
N ILE A 65 -0.16 12.46 1.22
CA ILE A 65 0.68 12.93 2.31
C ILE A 65 0.81 14.46 2.36
N THR A 66 0.47 15.16 1.27
CA THR A 66 0.52 16.63 1.22
C THR A 66 -0.76 17.29 1.74
N LEU A 67 -1.78 16.51 2.10
CA LEU A 67 -3.06 17.02 2.60
C LEU A 67 -3.15 16.91 4.13
N ASN A 68 -4.00 17.74 4.72
CA ASN A 68 -4.35 17.62 6.13
C ASN A 68 -4.93 16.23 6.41
N SER A 69 -4.50 15.64 7.53
CA SER A 69 -4.84 14.27 7.92
C SER A 69 -4.58 13.24 6.80
N LEU A 70 -3.58 13.51 5.95
CA LEU A 70 -3.19 12.71 4.80
C LEU A 70 -4.32 12.53 3.76
N GLY A 71 -5.39 13.35 3.80
CA GLY A 71 -6.55 13.19 2.94
C GLY A 71 -7.29 11.86 3.10
N ILE A 72 -7.12 11.19 4.25
CA ILE A 72 -7.75 9.90 4.56
C ILE A 72 -9.19 10.16 5.06
N SER A 73 -10.12 9.26 4.71
CA SER A 73 -11.50 9.32 5.22
C SER A 73 -11.55 9.05 6.73
N GLU A 74 -12.55 9.56 7.43
CA GLU A 74 -12.70 9.31 8.88
C GLU A 74 -12.84 7.81 9.19
N SER A 75 -13.58 7.07 8.37
CA SER A 75 -13.73 5.62 8.50
C SER A 75 -12.40 4.87 8.34
N ASP A 76 -11.59 5.24 7.35
CA ASP A 76 -10.29 4.62 7.14
C ASP A 76 -9.31 5.00 8.25
N LEU A 77 -9.37 6.25 8.73
CA LEU A 77 -8.53 6.70 9.84
C LEU A 77 -8.83 5.91 11.12
N ASN A 78 -10.12 5.68 11.42
CA ASN A 78 -10.54 4.86 12.55
C ASN A 78 -10.07 3.40 12.40
N LEU A 79 -10.22 2.82 11.20
CA LEU A 79 -9.71 1.49 10.89
C LEU A 79 -8.19 1.40 11.15
N LEU A 80 -7.42 2.32 10.58
CA LEU A 80 -5.97 2.34 10.73
C LEU A 80 -5.55 2.51 12.19
N THR A 81 -6.21 3.40 12.92
CA THR A 81 -5.93 3.62 14.35
C THR A 81 -6.18 2.37 15.18
N SER A 82 -7.14 1.52 14.78
CA SER A 82 -7.48 0.29 15.51
C SER A 82 -6.65 -0.94 15.15
N ASP A 83 -6.17 -1.07 13.90
CA ASP A 83 -5.54 -2.29 13.39
C ASP A 83 -4.03 -2.14 13.09
N VAL A 84 -3.51 -0.91 12.94
CA VAL A 84 -2.09 -0.70 12.60
C VAL A 84 -1.20 -0.72 13.84
N SER A 85 -0.22 -1.60 13.83
CA SER A 85 0.82 -1.67 14.87
C SER A 85 2.14 -1.00 14.47
N ILE A 86 2.44 -0.90 13.17
CA ILE A 86 3.72 -0.38 12.65
C ILE A 86 3.44 0.51 11.44
N VAL A 87 4.07 1.69 11.40
CA VAL A 87 3.99 2.62 10.26
C VAL A 87 5.35 2.72 9.58
N PHE A 88 5.39 2.43 8.28
CA PHE A 88 6.54 2.70 7.43
C PHE A 88 6.29 3.94 6.58
N HIS A 89 7.00 5.04 6.88
CA HIS A 89 6.92 6.24 6.06
C HIS A 89 8.01 6.25 4.98
N SER A 90 7.63 5.85 3.75
CA SER A 90 8.53 5.80 2.59
C SER A 90 8.03 6.64 1.40
N ALA A 91 6.93 7.38 1.57
CA ALA A 91 6.36 8.20 0.51
C ALA A 91 7.17 9.49 0.36
N ALA A 92 7.67 9.75 -0.85
CA ALA A 92 8.44 10.95 -1.16
C ALA A 92 8.28 11.31 -2.64
N THR A 93 8.49 12.59 -2.96
CA THR A 93 8.75 13.02 -4.33
C THR A 93 10.23 12.82 -4.61
N VAL A 94 10.55 12.01 -5.61
CA VAL A 94 11.93 11.83 -6.07
C VAL A 94 12.01 12.47 -7.46
N LYS A 95 12.23 13.79 -7.46
CA LYS A 95 12.63 14.56 -8.64
C LYS A 95 14.00 15.14 -8.32
N PHE A 96 14.95 14.96 -9.23
CA PHE A 96 16.33 15.44 -9.03
C PHE A 96 16.54 16.84 -9.62
N ASP A 97 15.55 17.36 -10.37
CA ASP A 97 15.66 18.57 -11.17
C ASP A 97 14.69 19.68 -10.69
N GLU A 98 14.75 20.04 -9.41
CA GLU A 98 14.20 21.32 -8.93
C GLU A 98 15.27 22.43 -9.01
#